data_AF-A0A942U2S4-F1
#
_entry.id   AF-A0A942U2S4-F1
#
_cell.length_a   1.000
_cell.length_b   1.000
_cell.length_c   1.000
_cell.angle_alpha   90.00
_cell.angle_beta   90.00
_cell.angle_gamma   90.00
#
_symmetry.space_group_name_H-M   'P 1'
#
loop_
_entity.id
_entity.type
_entity.pdbx_description
1 polymer ?
#
loop_
_entity_poly.entity_id
_entity_poly.type
_entity_poly.pdbx_seq_one_letter_code
_entity_poly.pdbx_strand_id
1 'polypeptide(L)'
;MEKFLLSIAALTMTIGLAACSSSDEAKTPEKEKKNTEEAVAPKTEVKKELVKFYTELGKKINAKDVSLDTYVAKASKEDAKPEDLPTVEDKADAIAAAAAIAAELNSIQIPAKLKDHQAELEAVLKEFAASYQAKADELKKEAPNFEAADATFEKADEALGKVFESEKLLPPSLGNQVN
;
A
#
# COMPACT_ATOMS: atom_id res chain seq x y z
N MET A 1 48.81 -13.58 46.92
CA MET A 1 48.32 -13.62 45.52
C MET A 1 47.96 -12.17 45.17
N GLU A 2 48.93 -11.34 44.80
CA GLU A 2 49.47 -11.16 43.43
C GLU A 2 48.33 -10.71 42.48
N LYS A 3 48.05 -9.41 42.33
CA LYS A 3 48.67 -8.37 41.46
C LYS A 3 48.05 -8.28 40.05
N PHE A 4 47.83 -7.01 39.62
CA PHE A 4 47.92 -6.52 38.22
C PHE A 4 46.75 -6.92 37.28
N LEU A 5 46.20 -6.16 36.30
CA LEU A 5 46.52 -4.95 35.51
C LEU A 5 45.23 -4.51 34.77
N LEU A 6 44.83 -3.24 34.78
CA LEU A 6 44.91 -2.28 33.65
C LEU A 6 45.03 -2.87 32.22
N SER A 7 44.07 -2.58 31.34
CA SER A 7 44.34 -2.38 29.91
C SER A 7 43.20 -1.61 29.22
N ILE A 8 43.54 -0.37 28.88
CA ILE A 8 42.90 0.49 27.88
C ILE A 8 43.34 -0.03 26.50
N ALA A 9 42.41 -0.29 25.59
CA ALA A 9 42.71 -0.52 24.18
C ALA A 9 42.02 0.55 23.35
N ALA A 10 42.83 1.52 22.90
CA ALA A 10 42.50 2.46 21.86
C ALA A 10 42.37 1.72 20.52
N LEU A 11 41.31 2.02 19.76
CA LEU A 11 41.19 1.58 18.38
C LEU A 11 41.25 2.81 17.47
N THR A 12 42.46 3.14 17.02
CA THR A 12 42.70 3.97 15.85
C THR A 12 42.80 3.06 14.63
N MET A 13 41.92 3.25 13.64
CA MET A 13 42.21 2.86 12.25
C MET A 13 41.71 3.94 11.30
N THR A 14 42.64 4.78 10.89
CA THR A 14 42.62 5.54 9.64
C THR A 14 42.69 4.58 8.47
N ILE A 15 41.76 4.68 7.51
CA ILE A 15 41.92 4.13 6.17
C ILE A 15 41.77 5.28 5.18
N GLY A 16 42.80 5.43 4.34
CA GLY A 16 43.03 6.57 3.47
C GLY A 16 42.06 6.64 2.30
N LEU A 17 41.66 7.86 2.00
CA LEU A 17 41.11 8.26 0.71
C LEU A 17 42.27 8.27 -0.29
N ALA A 18 42.46 7.14 -0.97
CA ALA A 18 43.29 7.08 -2.16
C ALA A 18 42.60 7.87 -3.29
N ALA A 19 43.43 8.70 -3.93
CA ALA A 19 43.12 9.57 -5.04
C ALA A 19 42.47 8.85 -6.23
N CYS A 20 41.61 9.58 -6.95
CA CYS A 20 41.63 9.51 -8.41
C CYS A 20 41.58 10.93 -8.97
N SER A 21 42.72 11.37 -9.47
CA SER A 21 42.92 12.58 -10.23
C SER A 21 42.46 12.41 -11.68
N SER A 22 41.86 13.47 -12.21
CA SER A 22 42.02 14.04 -13.56
C SER A 22 41.76 13.22 -14.83
N SER A 23 40.88 13.83 -15.65
CA SER A 23 41.00 14.17 -17.08
C SER A 23 40.90 13.13 -18.20
N ASP A 24 39.91 13.43 -19.05
CA ASP A 24 39.90 13.52 -20.53
C ASP A 24 39.85 12.29 -21.45
N GLU A 25 38.86 12.39 -22.35
CA GLU A 25 38.70 11.93 -23.74
C GLU A 25 39.32 10.60 -24.21
N ALA A 26 38.46 9.70 -24.73
CA ALA A 26 38.44 9.36 -26.16
C ALA A 26 37.28 8.39 -26.53
N LYS A 27 36.67 8.68 -27.68
CA LYS A 27 35.64 7.90 -28.39
C LYS A 27 36.16 6.53 -28.85
N THR A 28 35.26 5.53 -28.97
CA THR A 28 34.94 4.76 -30.22
C THR A 28 33.78 3.80 -29.92
N PRO A 29 32.81 3.59 -30.85
CA PRO A 29 31.56 2.88 -30.56
C PRO A 29 31.67 1.39 -30.87
N GLU A 30 31.26 0.53 -29.93
CA GLU A 30 30.97 -0.87 -30.22
C GLU A 30 29.47 -1.15 -30.15
N LYS A 31 28.97 -1.61 -31.30
CA LYS A 31 27.67 -2.24 -31.45
C LYS A 31 27.63 -3.49 -30.57
N GLU A 32 26.79 -3.52 -29.56
CA GLU A 32 26.38 -4.79 -28.96
C GLU A 32 24.87 -4.89 -28.82
N LYS A 33 24.35 -5.84 -29.62
CA LYS A 33 23.32 -6.83 -29.28
C LYS A 33 22.18 -6.33 -28.41
N LYS A 34 21.05 -6.14 -29.09
CA LYS A 34 19.69 -6.27 -28.57
C LYS A 34 19.53 -7.66 -27.91
N ASN A 35 19.96 -7.78 -26.65
CA ASN A 35 19.55 -8.85 -25.76
C ASN A 35 18.25 -8.37 -25.13
N THR A 36 17.14 -8.95 -25.56
CA THR A 36 15.85 -8.81 -24.87
C THR A 36 15.90 -9.69 -23.63
N GLU A 37 16.74 -9.28 -22.69
CA GLU A 37 16.69 -9.73 -21.31
C GLU A 37 15.63 -8.85 -20.67
N GLU A 38 14.54 -9.44 -20.19
CA GLU A 38 13.57 -8.73 -19.37
C GLU A 38 14.32 -8.06 -18.22
N ALA A 39 14.57 -6.76 -18.35
CA ALA A 39 15.31 -5.99 -17.37
C ALA A 39 14.54 -6.04 -16.04
N VAL A 40 15.02 -6.85 -15.10
CA VAL A 40 14.57 -6.81 -13.71
C VAL A 40 14.87 -5.41 -13.18
N ALA A 41 13.85 -4.70 -12.72
CA ALA A 41 14.02 -3.37 -12.19
C ALA A 41 14.99 -3.42 -10.98
N PRO A 42 15.89 -2.44 -10.82
CA PRO A 42 16.74 -2.41 -9.64
C PRO A 42 15.87 -2.33 -8.39
N LYS A 43 16.25 -3.02 -7.30
CA LYS A 43 15.45 -3.15 -6.07
C LYS A 43 14.97 -1.82 -5.48
N THR A 44 15.71 -0.74 -5.67
CA THR A 44 15.32 0.62 -5.25
C THR A 44 14.11 1.15 -6.02
N GLU A 45 13.98 0.78 -7.30
CA GLU A 45 12.84 1.15 -8.14
C GLU A 45 11.58 0.34 -7.80
N VAL A 46 11.72 -0.95 -7.46
CA VAL A 46 10.59 -1.79 -7.01
C VAL A 46 9.96 -1.21 -5.74
N LYS A 47 10.78 -0.91 -4.71
CA LYS A 47 10.30 -0.29 -3.46
C LYS A 47 9.57 1.03 -3.70
N LYS A 48 10.13 1.90 -4.55
CA LYS A 48 9.54 3.19 -4.89
C LYS A 48 8.20 3.03 -5.61
N GLU A 49 8.12 2.10 -6.56
CA GLU A 49 6.88 1.82 -7.28
C GLU A 49 5.83 1.22 -6.36
N LEU A 50 6.21 0.36 -5.41
CA LEU A 50 5.30 -0.24 -4.44
C LEU A 50 4.68 0.81 -3.50
N VAL A 51 5.49 1.75 -2.98
CA VAL A 51 4.99 2.89 -2.19
C VAL A 51 4.06 3.78 -3.00
N LYS A 52 4.40 4.04 -4.28
CA LYS A 52 3.55 4.82 -5.18
C LYS A 52 2.22 4.11 -5.45
N PHE A 53 2.25 2.81 -5.73
CA PHE A 53 1.06 2.00 -5.94
C PHE A 53 0.12 2.08 -4.74
N TYR A 54 0.64 1.87 -3.52
CA TYR A 54 -0.13 2.01 -2.28
C TYR A 54 -0.71 3.42 -2.08
N THR A 55 0.07 4.45 -2.35
CA THR A 55 -0.39 5.85 -2.21
C THR A 55 -1.52 6.16 -3.21
N GLU A 56 -1.40 5.69 -4.45
CA GLU A 56 -2.44 5.88 -5.46
C GLU A 56 -3.69 5.05 -5.16
N LEU A 57 -3.55 3.88 -4.53
CA LEU A 57 -4.66 3.07 -4.04
C LEU A 57 -5.52 3.86 -3.04
N GLY A 58 -4.90 4.41 -1.99
CA GLY A 58 -5.60 5.24 -0.99
C GLY A 58 -6.28 6.46 -1.62
N LYS A 59 -5.61 7.15 -2.54
CA LYS A 59 -6.22 8.30 -3.27
C LYS A 59 -7.46 7.90 -4.07
N LYS A 60 -7.42 6.76 -4.76
CA LYS A 60 -8.54 6.28 -5.59
C LYS A 60 -9.76 5.93 -4.75
N ILE A 61 -9.54 5.35 -3.56
CA ILE A 61 -10.60 5.06 -2.58
C ILE A 61 -11.18 6.38 -2.05
N ASN A 62 -10.35 7.25 -1.49
CA ASN A 62 -10.79 8.51 -0.87
C ASN A 62 -11.53 9.44 -1.85
N ALA A 63 -11.23 9.35 -3.15
CA ALA A 63 -11.95 10.10 -4.17
C ALA A 63 -13.45 9.72 -4.28
N LYS A 64 -13.86 8.60 -3.67
CA LYS A 64 -15.21 8.04 -3.76
C LYS A 64 -15.84 7.73 -2.39
N ASP A 65 -15.07 7.73 -1.31
CA ASP A 65 -15.50 7.19 -0.02
C ASP A 65 -16.37 8.12 0.84
N VAL A 66 -16.36 9.43 0.53
CA VAL A 66 -17.02 10.48 1.33
C VAL A 66 -18.45 10.13 1.75
N SER A 67 -19.26 9.58 0.84
CA SER A 67 -20.65 9.22 1.16
C SER A 67 -20.76 7.98 2.06
N LEU A 68 -19.87 7.00 1.89
CA LEU A 68 -19.81 5.82 2.75
C LEU A 68 -19.38 6.22 4.17
N ASP A 69 -18.32 7.02 4.28
CA ASP A 69 -17.80 7.50 5.57
C ASP A 69 -18.84 8.34 6.31
N THR A 70 -19.52 9.24 5.58
CA THR A 70 -20.60 10.06 6.14
C THR A 70 -21.74 9.19 6.68
N TYR A 71 -22.14 8.15 5.94
CA TYR A 71 -23.18 7.23 6.39
C TYR A 71 -22.73 6.48 7.66
N VAL A 72 -21.53 5.89 7.65
CA VAL A 72 -20.99 5.11 8.78
C VAL A 72 -20.86 5.99 10.03
N ALA A 73 -20.38 7.23 9.89
CA ALA A 73 -20.25 8.17 10.99
C ALA A 73 -21.61 8.53 11.60
N LYS A 74 -22.65 8.77 10.78
CA LYS A 74 -24.02 9.01 11.28
C LYS A 74 -24.62 7.76 11.92
N ALA A 75 -24.44 6.60 11.30
CA ALA A 75 -25.00 5.32 11.75
C ALA A 75 -24.39 4.83 13.08
N SER A 76 -23.12 5.14 13.32
CA SER A 76 -22.37 4.66 14.49
C SER A 76 -22.32 5.67 15.63
N LYS A 77 -22.93 6.85 15.47
CA LYS A 77 -22.93 7.91 16.49
C LYS A 77 -23.78 7.47 17.68
N GLU A 78 -23.10 7.25 18.81
CA GLU A 78 -23.77 7.05 20.09
C GLU A 78 -24.64 8.28 20.44
N ASP A 79 -25.82 8.03 21.01
CA ASP A 79 -26.80 9.07 21.38
C ASP A 79 -27.28 9.97 20.23
N ALA A 80 -27.21 9.49 18.98
CA ALA A 80 -27.76 10.20 17.83
C ALA A 80 -29.26 10.48 18.02
N LYS A 81 -29.64 11.74 17.79
CA LYS A 81 -31.06 12.09 17.66
C LYS A 81 -31.62 11.52 16.35
N PRO A 82 -32.94 11.30 16.24
CA PRO A 82 -33.54 10.83 14.99
C PRO A 82 -33.19 11.68 13.77
N GLU A 83 -33.02 13.00 13.95
CA GLU A 83 -32.59 13.93 12.88
C GLU A 83 -31.12 13.80 12.46
N ASP A 84 -30.27 13.18 13.29
CA ASP A 84 -28.84 12.95 13.02
C ASP A 84 -28.58 11.59 12.37
N LEU A 85 -29.57 10.69 12.38
CA LEU A 85 -29.47 9.37 11.76
C LEU A 85 -29.37 9.48 10.24
N PRO A 86 -28.67 8.55 9.57
CA PRO A 86 -28.57 8.57 8.12
C PRO A 86 -29.95 8.44 7.47
N THR A 87 -30.18 9.26 6.46
CA THR A 87 -31.39 9.24 5.65
C THR A 87 -31.37 8.09 4.64
N VAL A 88 -32.50 7.88 3.95
CA VAL A 88 -32.57 6.93 2.82
C VAL A 88 -31.64 7.36 1.69
N GLU A 89 -31.48 8.67 1.48
CA GLU A 89 -30.56 9.24 0.47
C GLU A 89 -29.10 8.99 0.87
N ASP A 90 -28.72 9.27 2.13
CA ASP A 90 -27.37 8.96 2.65
C ASP A 90 -27.02 7.48 2.43
N LYS A 91 -27.99 6.58 2.68
CA LYS A 91 -27.83 5.14 2.49
C LYS A 91 -27.65 4.76 1.03
N ALA A 92 -28.43 5.36 0.12
CA ALA A 92 -28.32 5.11 -1.31
C ALA A 92 -26.97 5.59 -1.87
N ASP A 93 -26.50 6.76 -1.44
CA ASP A 93 -25.21 7.31 -1.82
C ASP A 93 -24.05 6.46 -1.28
N ALA A 94 -24.15 5.96 -0.04
CA ALA A 94 -23.18 5.04 0.52
C ALA A 94 -23.09 3.71 -0.26
N ILE A 95 -24.23 3.15 -0.69
CA ILE A 95 -24.26 1.95 -1.55
C ILE A 95 -23.53 2.23 -2.86
N ALA A 96 -23.82 3.37 -3.50
CA ALA A 96 -23.23 3.76 -4.77
C ALA A 96 -21.72 4.00 -4.64
N ALA A 97 -21.29 4.68 -3.57
CA ALA A 97 -19.88 4.91 -3.25
C ALA A 97 -19.12 3.59 -3.06
N ALA A 98 -19.60 2.70 -2.19
CA ALA A 98 -18.98 1.41 -1.92
C ALA A 98 -18.87 0.55 -3.20
N ALA A 99 -19.94 0.49 -4.02
CA ALA A 99 -19.90 -0.22 -5.30
C ALA A 99 -18.93 0.41 -6.31
N ALA A 100 -18.84 1.74 -6.35
CA ALA A 100 -17.92 2.46 -7.22
C ALA A 100 -16.45 2.25 -6.82
N ILE A 101 -16.16 2.15 -5.51
CA ILE A 101 -14.82 1.79 -5.01
C ILE A 101 -14.47 0.36 -5.42
N ALA A 102 -15.38 -0.60 -5.22
CA ALA A 102 -15.16 -1.99 -5.64
C ALA A 102 -14.88 -2.10 -7.15
N ALA A 103 -15.60 -1.34 -7.98
CA ALA A 103 -15.36 -1.30 -9.42
C ALA A 103 -14.01 -0.66 -9.78
N GLU A 104 -13.65 0.45 -9.13
CA GLU A 104 -12.35 1.12 -9.32
C GLU A 104 -11.20 0.17 -9.00
N LEU A 105 -11.25 -0.51 -7.85
CA LEU A 105 -10.22 -1.45 -7.39
C LEU A 105 -10.01 -2.61 -8.37
N ASN A 106 -11.09 -3.18 -8.89
CA ASN A 106 -11.02 -4.23 -9.91
C ASN A 106 -10.46 -3.76 -11.26
N SER A 107 -10.41 -2.45 -11.51
CA SER A 107 -9.87 -1.88 -12.75
C SER A 107 -8.39 -1.51 -12.68
N ILE A 108 -7.79 -1.51 -11.49
CA ILE A 108 -6.40 -1.13 -11.29
C ILE A 108 -5.48 -2.16 -11.94
N GLN A 109 -4.55 -1.67 -12.75
CA GLN A 109 -3.50 -2.49 -13.34
C GLN A 109 -2.25 -2.45 -12.48
N ILE A 110 -1.60 -3.60 -12.32
CA ILE A 110 -0.31 -3.66 -11.63
C ILE A 110 0.77 -3.06 -12.52
N PRO A 111 1.56 -2.07 -12.04
CA PRO A 111 2.68 -1.52 -12.78
C PRO A 111 3.67 -2.60 -13.20
N ALA A 112 4.21 -2.52 -14.42
CA ALA A 112 5.17 -3.52 -14.94
C ALA A 112 6.43 -3.69 -14.07
N LYS A 113 6.84 -2.63 -13.34
CA LYS A 113 7.96 -2.70 -12.39
C LYS A 113 7.67 -3.55 -11.14
N LEU A 114 6.41 -3.92 -10.90
CA LEU A 114 5.94 -4.78 -9.82
C LEU A 114 5.53 -6.17 -10.32
N LYS A 115 5.98 -6.58 -11.52
CA LYS A 115 5.61 -7.88 -12.13
C LYS A 115 5.89 -9.08 -11.23
N ASP A 116 6.95 -9.01 -10.42
CA ASP A 116 7.35 -10.07 -9.50
C ASP A 116 6.37 -10.25 -8.32
N HIS A 117 5.50 -9.25 -8.09
CA HIS A 117 4.43 -9.25 -7.06
C HIS A 117 3.02 -9.21 -7.68
N GLN A 118 2.91 -9.46 -8.99
CA GLN A 118 1.67 -9.21 -9.72
C GLN A 118 0.50 -10.04 -9.17
N ALA A 119 0.71 -11.33 -8.94
CA ALA A 119 -0.35 -12.22 -8.47
C ALA A 119 -0.82 -11.84 -7.07
N GLU A 120 0.11 -11.49 -6.18
CA GLU A 120 -0.17 -11.04 -4.81
C GLU A 120 -0.94 -9.73 -4.81
N LEU A 121 -0.50 -8.73 -5.58
CA LEU A 121 -1.16 -7.43 -5.66
C LEU A 121 -2.54 -7.51 -6.33
N GLU A 122 -2.71 -8.35 -7.36
CA GLU A 122 -4.03 -8.61 -7.95
C GLU A 122 -4.98 -9.27 -6.95
N ALA A 123 -4.49 -10.20 -6.12
CA ALA A 123 -5.29 -10.82 -5.08
C ALA A 123 -5.70 -9.80 -4.01
N VAL A 124 -4.76 -8.97 -3.55
CA VAL A 124 -5.03 -7.86 -2.61
C VAL A 124 -6.11 -6.91 -3.14
N LEU A 125 -6.00 -6.48 -4.41
CA LEU A 125 -7.01 -5.62 -5.03
C LEU A 125 -8.40 -6.26 -5.06
N LYS A 126 -8.47 -7.56 -5.37
CA LYS A 126 -9.74 -8.31 -5.36
C LYS A 126 -10.33 -8.45 -3.97
N GLU A 127 -9.51 -8.67 -2.94
CA GLU A 127 -9.99 -8.76 -1.55
C GLU A 127 -10.49 -7.40 -1.05
N PHE A 128 -9.76 -6.30 -1.31
CA PHE A 128 -10.29 -4.96 -1.03
C PHE A 128 -11.59 -4.69 -1.77
N ALA A 129 -11.66 -5.01 -3.07
CA ALA A 129 -12.87 -4.82 -3.85
C ALA A 129 -14.04 -5.66 -3.31
N ALA A 130 -13.79 -6.90 -2.89
CA ALA A 130 -14.78 -7.77 -2.28
C ALA A 130 -15.30 -7.21 -0.95
N SER A 131 -14.43 -6.62 -0.13
CA SER A 131 -14.82 -5.93 1.09
C SER A 131 -15.79 -4.78 0.80
N TYR A 132 -15.44 -3.86 -0.10
CA TYR A 132 -16.32 -2.75 -0.47
C TYR A 132 -17.63 -3.20 -1.11
N GLN A 133 -17.60 -4.24 -1.94
CA GLN A 133 -18.81 -4.83 -2.50
C GLN A 133 -19.71 -5.41 -1.40
N ALA A 134 -19.12 -6.11 -0.41
CA ALA A 134 -19.85 -6.61 0.74
C ALA A 134 -20.46 -5.48 1.56
N LYS A 135 -19.76 -4.36 1.79
CA LYS A 135 -20.34 -3.16 2.42
C LYS A 135 -21.56 -2.64 1.63
N ALA A 136 -21.44 -2.54 0.31
CA ALA A 136 -22.55 -2.13 -0.57
C ALA A 136 -23.76 -3.08 -0.49
N ASP A 137 -23.53 -4.38 -0.34
CA ASP A 137 -24.58 -5.39 -0.25
C ASP A 137 -25.23 -5.44 1.15
N GLU A 138 -24.45 -5.28 2.22
CA GLU A 138 -24.95 -5.15 3.59
C GLU A 138 -25.81 -3.90 3.75
N LEU A 139 -25.41 -2.80 3.13
CA LEU A 139 -26.19 -1.57 3.09
C LEU A 139 -27.56 -1.75 2.41
N LYS A 140 -27.83 -2.81 1.64
CA LYS A 140 -29.17 -3.05 1.08
C LYS A 140 -30.11 -3.72 2.08
N LYS A 141 -29.61 -4.17 3.22
CA LYS A 141 -30.39 -4.82 4.27
C LYS A 141 -30.99 -3.79 5.22
N GLU A 142 -32.01 -4.20 5.97
CA GLU A 142 -32.64 -3.37 7.01
C GLU A 142 -31.65 -3.01 8.12
N ALA A 143 -30.88 -4.01 8.58
CA ALA A 143 -29.82 -3.85 9.56
C ALA A 143 -28.47 -4.29 8.94
N PRO A 144 -27.70 -3.36 8.34
CA PRO A 144 -26.38 -3.65 7.79
C PRO A 144 -25.43 -4.16 8.89
N ASN A 145 -24.57 -5.13 8.57
CA ASN A 145 -23.46 -5.55 9.42
C ASN A 145 -22.17 -5.64 8.59
N PHE A 146 -21.18 -4.81 8.91
CA PHE A 146 -19.92 -4.76 8.16
C PHE A 146 -18.81 -5.67 8.68
N GLU A 147 -19.02 -6.41 9.77
CA GLU A 147 -17.97 -7.23 10.41
C GLU A 147 -17.23 -8.16 9.42
N ALA A 148 -17.99 -8.88 8.58
CA ALA A 148 -17.39 -9.77 7.58
C ALA A 148 -16.66 -9.01 6.45
N ALA A 149 -17.16 -7.83 6.08
CA ALA A 149 -16.52 -6.98 5.09
C ALA A 149 -15.23 -6.38 5.66
N ASP A 150 -15.23 -5.94 6.91
CA ASP A 150 -14.07 -5.37 7.60
C ASP A 150 -12.99 -6.43 7.84
N ALA A 151 -13.37 -7.66 8.22
CA ALA A 151 -12.42 -8.78 8.30
C ALA A 151 -11.79 -9.11 6.94
N THR A 152 -12.55 -8.98 5.84
CA THR A 152 -12.02 -9.15 4.48
C THR A 152 -11.04 -8.01 4.13
N PHE A 153 -11.34 -6.78 4.55
CA PHE A 153 -10.44 -5.64 4.37
C PHE A 153 -9.13 -5.83 5.13
N GLU A 154 -9.21 -6.20 6.41
CA GLU A 154 -8.04 -6.43 7.27
C GLU A 154 -7.13 -7.51 6.69
N LYS A 155 -7.72 -8.62 6.20
CA LYS A 155 -6.96 -9.68 5.52
C LYS A 155 -6.23 -9.17 4.26
N ALA A 156 -6.88 -8.32 3.47
CA ALA A 156 -6.25 -7.71 2.30
C ALA A 156 -5.10 -6.77 2.70
N ASP A 157 -5.27 -6.01 3.79
CA ASP A 157 -4.26 -5.11 4.34
C ASP A 157 -3.04 -5.88 4.87
N GLU A 158 -3.27 -6.99 5.57
CA GLU A 158 -2.19 -7.91 5.98
C GLU A 158 -1.45 -8.52 4.79
N ALA A 159 -2.18 -8.92 3.73
CA ALA A 159 -1.59 -9.46 2.52
C ALA A 159 -0.74 -8.40 1.79
N LEU A 160 -1.21 -7.15 1.73
CA LEU A 160 -0.42 -6.03 1.22
C LEU A 160 0.83 -5.80 2.06
N GLY A 161 0.71 -5.87 3.39
CA GLY A 161 1.83 -5.80 4.33
C GLY A 161 2.94 -6.81 4.01
N LYS A 162 2.57 -8.07 3.74
CA LYS A 162 3.52 -9.13 3.37
C LYS A 162 4.27 -8.84 2.06
N VAL A 163 3.62 -8.20 1.08
CA VAL A 163 4.29 -7.75 -0.15
C VAL A 163 5.37 -6.70 0.18
N PHE A 164 5.06 -5.73 1.04
CA PHE A 164 6.03 -4.72 1.48
C PHE A 164 7.20 -5.33 2.26
N GLU A 165 6.93 -6.25 3.17
CA GLU A 165 7.95 -6.95 3.96
C GLU A 165 8.91 -7.76 3.08
N SER A 166 8.41 -8.39 2.01
CA SER A 166 9.24 -9.11 1.03
C SER A 166 10.29 -8.20 0.37
N GLU A 167 9.95 -6.92 0.21
CA GLU A 167 10.83 -5.85 -0.28
C GLU A 167 11.60 -5.14 0.84
N LYS A 168 11.56 -5.67 2.07
CA LYS A 168 12.19 -5.08 3.28
C LYS A 168 11.72 -3.65 3.53
N LEU A 169 10.44 -3.39 3.29
CA LEU A 169 9.74 -2.18 3.71
C LEU A 169 8.90 -2.48 4.95
N LEU A 170 8.52 -1.43 5.68
CA LEU A 170 7.53 -1.56 6.73
C LEU A 170 6.16 -1.82 6.10
N PRO A 171 5.33 -2.71 6.69
CA PRO A 171 3.98 -2.94 6.20
C PRO A 171 3.16 -1.66 6.36
N PRO A 172 2.49 -1.19 5.29
CA PRO A 172 1.54 -0.10 5.39
C PRO A 172 0.23 -0.60 6.01
N SER A 173 -0.66 0.33 6.34
CA SER A 173 -2.07 0.03 6.55
C SER A 173 -2.93 0.99 5.75
N LEU A 174 -3.71 0.44 4.82
CA LEU A 174 -4.65 1.22 4.02
C LEU A 174 -5.79 1.76 4.87
N GLY A 175 -6.21 1.02 5.91
CA GLY A 175 -7.26 1.46 6.85
C GLY A 175 -6.91 2.73 7.63
N ASN A 176 -5.63 3.10 7.71
CA ASN A 176 -5.19 4.38 8.28
C ASN A 176 -5.16 5.55 7.28
N GLN A 177 -5.36 5.27 5.98
CA GLN A 177 -5.34 6.28 4.91
C GLN A 177 -6.70 6.55 4.30
N VAL A 178 -7.62 5.61 4.46
CA VAL A 178 -9.01 5.67 4.01
C VAL A 178 -9.92 5.67 5.23
N ASN A 179 -11.21 5.97 5.07
CA ASN A 179 -12.19 6.35 6.11
C ASN A 179 -12.31 7.85 6.43
#